data_AF-A0A9J7DEF0-F1
#
_entry.id   AF-A0A9J7DEF0-F1
#
_cell.length_a   1.000
_cell.length_b   1.000
_cell.length_c   1.000
_cell.angle_alpha   90.00
_cell.angle_beta   90.00
_cell.angle_gamma   90.00
#
_symmetry.space_group_name_H-M   'P 1'
#
loop_
_entity.id
_entity.type
_entity.pdbx_description
1 polymer ?
#
loop_
_entity_poly.entity_id
_entity_poly.type
_entity_poly.pdbx_seq_one_letter_code
_entity_poly.pdbx_strand_id
1 'polypeptide(L)'
;MPVNKIVKCKSCEESITKTRSSILCKACKCWFHMSCAGIDEQYLGVLRSVKAFAYIFDSCEPNLSENCSTSGVIDKINSLNEKLDRFVLSYESQQSALKTVLEDIKNEVSSCVSEMRSDIQKCAENVQRVERSAAT
;
A
#
# COMPACT_ATOMS: atom_id res chain seq x y z
N MET A 1 -18.88 -50.88 9.44
CA MET A 1 -19.33 -49.51 9.11
C MET A 1 -18.82 -48.57 10.20
N PRO A 2 -17.87 -47.66 9.92
CA PRO A 2 -17.30 -46.86 10.99
C PRO A 2 -18.25 -45.71 11.36
N VAL A 3 -18.43 -45.55 12.67
CA VAL A 3 -19.29 -44.59 13.36
C VAL A 3 -19.06 -43.18 12.80
N ASN A 4 -20.13 -42.51 12.34
CA ASN A 4 -20.10 -41.11 11.92
C ASN A 4 -19.50 -40.25 13.06
N LYS A 5 -18.23 -39.89 12.95
CA LYS A 5 -17.59 -38.96 13.88
C LYS A 5 -18.21 -37.58 13.67
N ILE A 6 -19.10 -37.20 14.59
CA ILE A 6 -19.65 -35.85 14.63
C ILE A 6 -18.51 -34.90 15.02
N VAL A 7 -18.12 -34.02 14.10
CA VAL A 7 -17.14 -32.96 14.36
C VAL A 7 -17.89 -31.80 15.01
N LYS A 8 -17.39 -31.30 16.15
CA LYS A 8 -18.00 -30.17 16.87
C LYS A 8 -17.14 -28.92 16.75
N CYS A 9 -17.81 -27.77 16.76
CA CYS A 9 -17.18 -26.47 16.87
C CYS A 9 -16.54 -26.32 18.25
N LYS A 10 -15.30 -25.88 18.32
CA LYS A 10 -14.61 -25.69 19.61
C LYS A 10 -15.11 -24.46 20.40
N SER A 11 -15.78 -23.52 19.72
CA SER A 11 -16.29 -22.28 20.35
C SER A 11 -17.70 -22.44 20.93
N CYS A 12 -18.66 -22.97 20.16
CA CYS A 12 -20.05 -23.11 20.59
C CYS A 12 -20.46 -24.56 20.93
N GLU A 13 -19.56 -25.53 20.77
CA GLU A 13 -19.79 -26.97 21.01
C GLU A 13 -20.88 -27.64 20.14
N GLU A 14 -21.53 -26.88 19.25
CA GLU A 14 -22.48 -27.40 18.26
C GLU A 14 -21.78 -28.17 17.13
N SER A 15 -22.52 -29.08 16.49
CA SER A 15 -22.03 -29.88 15.37
C SER A 15 -21.68 -29.02 14.15
N ILE A 16 -20.54 -29.32 13.52
CA ILE A 16 -20.18 -28.81 12.20
C ILE A 16 -20.99 -29.59 11.16
N THR A 17 -21.78 -28.87 10.36
CA THR A 17 -22.60 -29.43 9.28
C THR A 17 -22.11 -28.93 7.93
N LYS A 18 -22.48 -29.60 6.84
CA LYS A 18 -22.22 -29.10 5.47
C LYS A 18 -23.01 -27.83 5.14
N THR A 19 -24.05 -27.53 5.92
CA THR A 19 -24.93 -26.37 5.71
C THR A 19 -24.37 -25.07 6.31
N ARG A 20 -23.47 -25.15 7.29
CA ARG A 20 -22.80 -23.99 7.88
C ARG A 20 -21.33 -23.99 7.49
N SER A 21 -20.84 -22.86 6.99
CA SER A 21 -19.42 -22.69 6.65
C SER A 21 -18.54 -22.89 7.89
N SER A 22 -17.47 -23.65 7.72
CA SER A 22 -16.55 -24.01 8.79
C SER A 22 -15.11 -23.94 8.33
N ILE A 23 -14.20 -23.74 9.28
CA ILE A 23 -12.77 -23.61 9.04
C ILE A 23 -11.98 -24.43 10.06
N LEU A 24 -10.90 -25.03 9.61
CA LEU A 24 -9.96 -25.77 10.45
C LEU A 24 -8.83 -24.84 10.88
N CYS A 25 -8.64 -24.69 12.19
CA CYS A 25 -7.49 -23.97 12.71
C CYS A 25 -6.21 -24.81 12.53
N LYS A 26 -5.19 -24.26 11.88
CA LYS A 26 -3.92 -24.96 11.64
C LYS A 26 -3.11 -25.18 12.92
N ALA A 27 -3.27 -24.31 13.92
CA ALA A 27 -2.56 -24.39 15.19
C ALA A 27 -3.17 -25.47 16.11
N CYS A 28 -4.40 -25.27 16.58
CA CYS A 28 -5.02 -26.18 17.56
C CYS A 28 -5.71 -27.42 16.95
N LYS A 29 -5.73 -27.53 15.61
CA LYS A 29 -6.41 -28.61 14.86
C LYS A 29 -7.90 -28.78 15.18
N CYS A 30 -8.51 -27.77 15.81
CA CYS A 30 -9.94 -27.75 16.09
C CYS A 30 -10.71 -27.11 14.93
N TRP A 31 -11.95 -27.57 14.76
CA TRP A 31 -12.89 -26.98 13.82
C TRP A 31 -13.71 -25.88 14.47
N PHE A 32 -14.01 -24.84 13.70
CA PHE A 32 -14.85 -23.73 14.11
C PHE A 32 -15.91 -23.48 13.04
N HIS A 33 -17.14 -23.12 13.45
CA HIS A 33 -18.01 -22.40 12.53
C HIS A 33 -17.36 -21.06 12.22
N MET A 34 -17.51 -20.61 10.99
CA MET A 34 -16.96 -19.33 10.56
C MET A 34 -17.46 -18.14 11.37
N SER A 35 -18.75 -18.11 11.67
CA SER A 35 -19.37 -17.10 12.53
C SER A 35 -18.76 -17.11 13.93
N CYS A 36 -18.54 -18.30 14.49
CA CYS A 36 -17.87 -18.46 15.79
C CYS A 36 -16.38 -18.08 15.75
N ALA A 37 -15.75 -18.09 14.58
CA ALA A 37 -14.39 -17.62 14.36
C ALA A 37 -14.31 -16.13 14.00
N GLY A 38 -15.44 -15.41 13.95
CA GLY A 38 -15.46 -13.98 13.58
C GLY A 38 -15.01 -13.70 12.15
N ILE A 39 -15.01 -14.72 11.27
CA ILE A 39 -14.61 -14.58 9.87
C ILE A 39 -15.86 -14.28 9.05
N ASP A 40 -15.83 -13.18 8.30
CA ASP A 40 -16.88 -12.86 7.34
C ASP A 40 -16.73 -13.70 6.04
N GLU A 41 -17.79 -13.74 5.22
CA GLU A 41 -17.75 -14.48 3.95
C GLU A 41 -16.80 -13.86 2.91
N GLN A 42 -16.50 -12.56 3.01
CA GLN A 42 -15.58 -11.88 2.07
C GLN A 42 -14.14 -12.37 2.28
N TYR A 43 -13.74 -12.58 3.53
CA TYR A 43 -12.45 -13.09 3.95
C TYR A 43 -12.23 -14.53 3.48
N LEU A 44 -13.28 -15.36 3.37
CA LEU A 44 -13.15 -16.66 2.68
C LEU A 44 -12.79 -16.52 1.22
N GLY A 45 -13.38 -15.55 0.52
CA GLY A 45 -13.08 -15.30 -0.88
C GLY A 45 -11.58 -15.06 -1.06
N VAL A 46 -11.00 -14.25 -0.17
CA VAL A 46 -9.57 -13.98 -0.11
C VAL A 46 -8.76 -15.23 0.23
N LEU A 47 -9.11 -15.96 1.30
CA LEU A 47 -8.40 -17.18 1.68
C LEU A 47 -8.38 -18.24 0.56
N ARG A 48 -9.50 -18.38 -0.17
CA ARG A 48 -9.60 -19.26 -1.33
C ARG A 48 -8.77 -18.75 -2.52
N SER A 49 -8.76 -17.45 -2.79
CA SER A 49 -8.02 -16.87 -3.91
C SER A 49 -6.51 -16.98 -3.71
N VAL A 50 -6.02 -16.83 -2.47
CA VAL A 50 -4.60 -17.00 -2.14
C VAL A 50 -4.18 -18.46 -1.90
N LYS A 51 -5.09 -19.43 -2.10
CA LYS A 51 -4.90 -20.87 -1.77
C LYS A 51 -4.37 -21.07 -0.35
N ALA A 52 -4.74 -20.20 0.58
CA ALA A 52 -4.35 -20.30 1.97
C ALA A 52 -5.27 -21.32 2.65
N PHE A 53 -4.79 -22.55 2.80
CA PHE A 53 -5.50 -23.63 3.50
C PHE A 53 -5.38 -23.55 5.04
N ALA A 54 -4.89 -22.43 5.56
CA ALA A 54 -4.41 -22.31 6.92
C ALA A 54 -4.90 -21.02 7.56
N TYR A 55 -5.78 -21.15 8.55
CA TYR A 55 -6.19 -20.08 9.44
C TYR A 55 -5.74 -20.42 10.87
N ILE A 56 -5.32 -19.42 11.64
CA ILE A 56 -4.90 -19.57 13.04
C ILE A 56 -5.81 -18.65 13.86
N PHE A 57 -6.43 -19.19 14.90
CA PHE A 57 -7.38 -18.46 15.74
C PHE A 57 -6.67 -17.85 16.96
N ASP A 58 -6.99 -16.59 17.28
CA ASP A 58 -6.33 -15.82 18.34
C ASP A 58 -6.46 -16.47 19.72
N SER A 59 -7.56 -17.18 19.98
CA SER A 59 -7.81 -17.85 21.27
C SER A 59 -7.15 -19.23 21.40
N CYS A 60 -6.31 -19.64 20.44
CA CYS A 60 -5.52 -20.85 20.61
C CYS A 60 -4.51 -20.59 21.73
N GLU A 61 -4.74 -21.14 22.93
CA GLU A 61 -3.75 -21.13 24.01
C GLU A 61 -2.37 -21.51 23.45
N PRO A 62 -1.31 -20.81 23.84
CA PRO A 62 -0.05 -20.83 23.13
C PRO A 62 0.72 -22.11 23.43
N ASN A 63 0.35 -23.20 22.76
CA ASN A 63 1.33 -24.20 22.34
C ASN A 63 1.74 -23.90 20.89
N LEU A 64 2.12 -22.64 20.65
CA LEU A 64 3.06 -22.26 19.58
C LEU A 64 4.50 -22.64 19.97
N SER A 65 4.67 -23.67 20.80
CA SER A 65 5.96 -24.16 21.25
C SER A 65 6.64 -24.90 20.08
N GLU A 66 7.78 -24.33 19.69
CA GLU A 66 8.91 -24.93 18.99
C GLU A 66 8.83 -25.21 17.49
N ASN A 67 7.67 -25.49 16.88
CA ASN A 67 7.66 -25.98 15.47
C ASN A 67 6.81 -25.19 14.47
N CYS A 68 6.25 -24.05 14.86
CA CYS A 68 5.65 -23.13 13.88
C CYS A 68 6.67 -22.03 13.57
N SER A 69 7.28 -22.09 12.39
CA SER A 69 8.33 -21.17 11.92
C SER A 69 7.84 -19.73 11.81
N THR A 70 7.60 -19.07 12.95
CA THR A 70 7.34 -17.63 13.07
C THR A 70 8.52 -16.82 12.54
N SER A 71 9.73 -17.39 12.47
CA SER A 71 10.88 -16.81 11.75
C SER A 71 10.49 -16.41 10.33
N GLY A 72 9.85 -17.29 9.54
CA GLY A 72 9.53 -16.97 8.14
C GLY A 72 8.49 -15.85 7.98
N VAL A 73 7.68 -15.57 9.00
CA VAL A 73 6.75 -14.43 9.03
C VAL A 73 7.47 -13.17 9.47
N ILE A 74 8.29 -13.24 10.52
CA ILE A 74 9.11 -12.13 11.01
C ILE A 74 10.10 -11.67 9.94
N ASP A 75 10.75 -12.59 9.24
CA ASP A 75 11.67 -12.30 8.13
C ASP A 75 10.96 -11.59 6.97
N LYS A 76 9.70 -11.97 6.69
CA LYS A 76 8.88 -11.28 5.69
C LYS A 76 8.45 -9.89 6.15
N ILE A 77 8.09 -9.72 7.42
CA ILE A 77 7.76 -8.40 8.00
C ILE A 77 8.99 -7.49 7.92
N ASN A 78 10.16 -7.98 8.34
CA ASN A 78 11.41 -7.23 8.25
C ASN A 78 11.76 -6.88 6.81
N SER A 79 11.64 -7.82 5.87
CA SER A 79 11.86 -7.57 4.45
C SER A 79 10.89 -6.53 3.87
N LEU A 80 9.63 -6.53 4.32
CA LEU A 80 8.64 -5.52 3.93
C LEU A 80 9.00 -4.14 4.49
N ASN A 81 9.42 -4.07 5.76
CA ASN A 81 9.86 -2.83 6.39
C ASN A 81 11.07 -2.24 5.64
N GLU A 82 12.08 -3.05 5.34
CA GLU A 82 13.23 -2.58 4.56
C GLU A 82 12.86 -2.09 3.15
N LYS A 83 11.88 -2.75 2.50
CA LYS A 83 11.38 -2.31 1.19
C LYS A 83 10.64 -0.98 1.31
N LEU A 84 9.86 -0.79 2.38
CA LEU A 84 9.16 0.45 2.66
C LEU A 84 10.16 1.59 2.92
N ASP A 85 11.17 1.36 3.76
CA ASP A 85 12.20 2.37 4.04
C ASP A 85 12.96 2.78 2.78
N ARG A 86 13.38 1.81 1.96
CA ARG A 86 14.01 2.10 0.65
C ARG A 86 13.10 2.87 -0.28
N PHE A 87 11.80 2.55 -0.29
CA PHE A 87 10.81 3.27 -1.10
C PHE A 87 10.66 4.72 -0.65
N VAL A 88 10.56 4.96 0.66
CA VAL A 88 10.47 6.32 1.24
C VAL A 88 11.71 7.14 0.87
N LEU A 89 12.90 6.61 1.06
CA LEU A 89 14.15 7.30 0.72
C LEU A 89 14.25 7.62 -0.78
N SER A 90 13.88 6.66 -1.63
CA SER A 90 13.84 6.86 -3.08
C SER A 90 12.85 7.95 -3.46
N TYR A 91 11.67 7.97 -2.83
CA TYR A 91 10.64 8.96 -3.09
C TYR A 91 11.06 10.37 -2.67
N GLU A 92 11.65 10.54 -1.50
CA GLU A 92 12.16 11.83 -1.02
C GLU A 92 13.27 12.39 -1.92
N SER A 93 14.15 11.52 -2.40
CA SER A 93 15.20 11.87 -3.36
C SER A 93 14.60 12.36 -4.70
N GLN A 94 13.64 11.61 -5.25
CA GLN A 94 12.93 12.01 -6.48
C GLN A 94 12.16 13.32 -6.31
N GLN A 95 11.50 13.52 -5.17
CA GLN A 95 10.77 14.74 -4.87
C GLN A 95 11.71 15.95 -4.79
N SER A 96 12.91 15.76 -4.22
CA SER A 96 13.93 16.81 -4.14
C SER A 96 14.46 17.15 -5.53
N ALA A 97 14.74 16.15 -6.38
CA ALA A 97 15.15 16.37 -7.76
C ALA A 97 14.09 17.12 -8.57
N LEU A 98 12.81 16.76 -8.42
CA LEU A 98 11.69 17.46 -9.07
C LEU A 98 11.59 18.93 -8.62
N LYS A 99 11.78 19.22 -7.33
CA LYS A 99 11.79 20.60 -6.83
C LYS A 99 12.91 21.42 -7.49
N THR A 100 14.11 20.86 -7.62
CA THR A 100 15.22 21.55 -8.30
C THR A 100 14.86 21.87 -9.75
N VAL A 101 14.37 20.88 -10.51
CA VAL A 101 13.98 21.09 -11.92
C VAL A 101 12.89 22.15 -12.05
N LEU A 102 11.90 22.18 -11.14
CA LEU A 102 10.85 23.19 -11.15
C LEU A 102 11.38 24.59 -10.84
N GLU A 103 12.34 24.72 -9.92
CA GLU A 103 12.96 26.01 -9.62
C GLU A 103 13.81 26.52 -10.79
N ASP A 104 14.53 25.62 -11.47
CA ASP A 104 15.29 25.96 -12.69
C ASP A 104 14.35 26.45 -13.80
N ILE A 105 13.25 25.74 -14.06
CA ILE A 105 12.23 26.17 -15.04
C ILE A 105 11.66 27.54 -14.67
N LYS A 106 11.35 27.75 -13.39
CA LYS A 106 10.82 29.04 -12.90
C LYS A 106 11.82 30.17 -13.13
N ASN A 107 13.10 29.93 -12.88
CA ASN A 107 14.16 30.92 -13.08
C ASN A 107 14.33 31.25 -14.58
N GLU A 108 14.39 30.24 -15.44
CA GLU A 108 14.48 30.43 -16.89
C GLU A 108 13.29 31.21 -17.46
N VAL A 109 12.07 30.86 -17.05
CA VAL A 109 10.85 31.59 -17.46
C VAL A 109 10.91 33.04 -16.97
N SER A 110 11.36 33.26 -15.73
CA SER A 110 11.46 34.62 -15.17
C SER A 110 12.51 35.47 -15.89
N SER A 111 13.63 34.87 -16.29
CA SER A 111 14.65 35.54 -17.11
C SER A 111 14.10 35.92 -18.47
N CYS A 112 13.48 34.96 -19.17
CA CYS A 112 12.89 35.17 -20.49
C CYS A 112 11.83 36.30 -20.46
N VAL A 113 10.94 36.31 -19.46
CA VAL A 113 9.94 37.39 -19.31
C VAL A 113 10.61 38.75 -19.08
N SER A 114 11.71 38.78 -18.31
CA SER A 114 12.44 40.03 -18.04
C SER A 114 13.14 40.56 -19.28
N GLU A 115 13.77 39.67 -20.06
CA GLU A 115 14.39 40.00 -21.35
C GLU A 115 13.36 40.53 -22.34
N MET A 116 12.23 39.84 -22.49
CA MET A 116 11.12 40.29 -23.34
C MET A 116 10.62 41.69 -22.96
N ARG A 117 10.48 41.97 -21.65
CA ARG A 117 10.08 43.31 -21.18
C ARG A 117 11.12 44.37 -21.55
N SER A 118 12.41 44.08 -21.37
CA SER A 118 13.50 44.96 -21.78
C SER A 118 13.44 45.25 -23.28
N ASP A 119 13.23 44.22 -24.10
CA ASP A 119 13.20 44.37 -25.56
C ASP A 119 11.98 45.17 -26.03
N ILE A 120 10.82 44.95 -25.42
CA ILE A 120 9.62 45.78 -25.67
C ILE A 120 9.91 47.25 -25.35
N GLN A 121 10.56 47.53 -24.22
CA GLN A 121 10.89 48.90 -23.83
C GLN A 121 11.87 49.55 -24.82
N LYS A 122 12.95 48.86 -25.18
CA LYS A 122 13.92 49.35 -26.19
C LYS A 122 13.25 49.59 -27.54
N CYS A 123 12.33 48.71 -27.94
CA CYS A 123 11.57 48.87 -29.17
C CYS A 123 10.71 50.14 -29.11
N ALA A 124 9.97 50.36 -28.02
CA ALA A 124 9.15 51.56 -27.82
C ALA A 124 9.99 52.85 -27.86
N GLU A 125 11.16 52.87 -27.20
CA GLU A 125 12.10 54.00 -27.23
C GLU A 125 12.61 54.29 -28.65
N ASN A 126 12.95 53.24 -29.42
CA ASN A 126 13.39 53.38 -30.80
C ASN A 126 12.29 53.93 -31.71
N VAL A 127 11.04 53.46 -31.56
CA VAL A 127 9.88 53.98 -32.31
C VAL A 127 9.70 55.48 -32.05
N GLN A 128 9.69 55.90 -30.78
CA GLN A 128 9.59 57.32 -30.43
C GLN A 128 10.74 58.16 -31.01
N ARG A 129 11.96 57.62 -31.03
CA ARG A 129 13.11 58.31 -31.64
C ARG A 129 12.92 58.53 -33.14
N VAL A 130 12.46 57.50 -33.86
CA VAL A 130 12.21 57.58 -35.30
C VAL A 130 11.10 58.58 -35.60
N GLU A 131 9.99 58.54 -34.87
CA GLU A 131 8.87 59.47 -35.04
C GLU A 131 9.31 60.93 -34.84
N ARG A 132 10.13 61.20 -33.82
CA ARG A 132 10.68 62.55 -33.59
C ARG A 132 11.58 63.01 -34.73
N SER A 133 12.42 62.13 -35.27
CA SER A 133 13.32 62.48 -36.39
C SER A 133 12.59 62.69 -37.72
N ALA A 134 11.42 62.08 -37.91
CA ALA A 134 10.60 62.25 -39.11
C ALA A 134 9.74 63.54 -39.08
N ALA A 135 9.57 64.14 -37.90
CA ALA A 135 8.77 65.36 -37.71
C ALA A 135 9.59 66.67 -37.84
N THR A 136 10.91 66.57 -38.03
CA THR A 136 11.86 67.65 -38.30
C THR A 136 12.32 67.64 -39.74
#